data_AF-A0A2A5S0A8-F1
#
_entry.id   AF-A0A2A5S0A8-F1
#
_cell.length_a   1.000
_cell.length_b   1.000
_cell.length_c   1.000
_cell.angle_alpha   90.00
_cell.angle_beta   90.00
_cell.angle_gamma   90.00
#
_symmetry.space_group_name_H-M   'P 1'
#
loop_
_entity.id
_entity.type
_entity.pdbx_description
1 polymer ?
#
loop_
_entity_poly.entity_id
_entity_poly.type
_entity_poly.pdbx_seq_one_letter_code
_entity_poly.pdbx_strand_id
1 'polypeptide(L)'
;MTAIPTVKHAFLNRDEAKPKSKTKGRSLGVEHASKLDLEKALNNLTSNFEDEDDFDITHADLVRLGLIGHVDSRIRREYLGEALRIGYCNAKQQLKRLKLFGVTLAEVEEIMEKF
;
A
#
# COMPACT_ATOMS: atom_id res chain seq x y z
N MET A 1 18.16 -0.47 4.02
CA MET A 1 18.78 0.61 3.23
C MET A 1 18.05 0.71 1.91
N THR A 2 17.43 1.86 1.64
CA THR A 2 16.95 2.21 0.30
C THR A 2 18.18 2.67 -0.48
N ALA A 3 18.49 2.01 -1.60
CA ALA A 3 19.72 2.32 -2.36
C ALA A 3 19.72 3.74 -2.93
N ILE A 4 18.53 4.29 -3.22
CA ILE A 4 18.31 5.65 -3.71
C ILE A 4 17.09 6.20 -2.96
N PRO A 5 17.24 7.18 -2.05
CA PRO A 5 16.14 7.68 -1.22
C PRO A 5 15.01 8.38 -1.98
N THR A 6 15.30 8.94 -3.16
CA THR A 6 14.39 9.79 -3.95
C THR A 6 13.54 9.02 -4.96
N VAL A 7 13.58 7.69 -4.94
CA VAL A 7 12.80 6.88 -5.89
C VAL A 7 11.31 7.00 -5.59
N LYS A 8 10.52 7.12 -6.66
CA LYS A 8 9.07 7.03 -6.58
C LYS A 8 8.63 5.59 -6.76
N HIS A 9 7.54 5.24 -6.09
CA HIS A 9 6.97 3.90 -6.14
C HIS A 9 5.56 3.94 -6.76
N ALA A 10 5.23 2.91 -7.54
CA ALA A 10 3.90 2.66 -8.10
C ALA A 10 3.55 1.19 -7.88
N PHE A 11 2.29 0.92 -7.54
CA PHE A 11 1.81 -0.44 -7.27
C PHE A 11 0.57 -0.76 -8.07
N LEU A 12 0.54 -1.99 -8.57
CA LEU A 12 -0.65 -2.62 -9.10
C LEU A 12 -1.33 -3.41 -7.98
N ASN A 13 -2.65 -3.35 -7.94
CA ASN A 13 -3.44 -4.24 -7.13
C ASN A 13 -3.35 -5.66 -7.67
N ARG A 14 -3.56 -6.66 -6.80
CA ARG A 14 -3.34 -8.06 -7.14
C ARG A 14 -4.14 -8.47 -8.37
N ASP A 15 -5.38 -8.01 -8.50
CA ASP A 15 -6.27 -8.33 -9.61
C ASP A 15 -5.84 -7.71 -10.94
N GLU A 16 -5.13 -6.59 -10.92
CA GLU A 16 -4.60 -5.91 -12.10
C GLU A 16 -3.36 -6.64 -12.66
N ALA A 17 -2.65 -7.38 -11.80
CA ALA A 17 -1.46 -8.15 -12.17
C ALA A 17 -1.75 -9.66 -12.36
N LYS A 18 -3.02 -10.09 -12.31
CA LYS A 18 -3.41 -11.50 -12.50
C LYS A 18 -3.51 -11.87 -13.98
N PRO A 19 -3.10 -13.10 -14.36
CA PRO A 19 -3.27 -13.60 -15.71
C PRO A 19 -4.76 -13.71 -16.05
N LYS A 20 -5.15 -13.20 -17.23
CA LYS A 20 -6.55 -13.21 -17.70
C LYS A 20 -7.11 -14.62 -17.97
N SER A 21 -6.25 -15.62 -18.13
CA SER A 21 -6.64 -17.01 -18.28
C SER A 21 -5.81 -17.92 -17.38
N LYS A 22 -6.48 -18.83 -16.68
CA LYS A 22 -5.86 -19.84 -15.79
C LYS A 22 -4.89 -20.80 -16.52
N THR A 23 -4.96 -20.89 -17.85
CA THR A 23 -4.09 -21.75 -18.66
C THR A 23 -2.88 -21.03 -19.25
N LYS A 24 -2.87 -19.69 -19.33
CA LYS A 24 -1.81 -18.89 -20.00
C LYS A 24 -0.80 -18.24 -19.05
N GLY A 25 -0.86 -18.55 -17.76
CA GLY A 25 0.09 -18.04 -16.77
C GLY A 25 -0.42 -18.36 -15.37
N ARG A 26 0.47 -18.74 -14.46
CA ARG A 26 0.15 -18.95 -13.04
C ARG A 26 0.78 -17.87 -12.15
N SER A 27 1.67 -17.06 -12.69
CA SER A 27 2.36 -15.98 -11.99
C SER A 27 1.54 -14.69 -11.99
N LEU A 28 1.72 -13.90 -10.94
CA LEU A 28 1.34 -12.48 -10.96
C LEU A 28 2.46 -11.71 -11.64
N GLY A 29 2.12 -10.70 -12.44
CA GLY A 29 3.12 -9.94 -13.15
C GLY A 29 2.59 -8.67 -13.82
N VAL A 30 3.48 -7.70 -14.02
CA VAL A 30 3.18 -6.41 -14.66
C VAL A 30 2.78 -6.62 -16.13
N GLU A 31 3.25 -7.70 -16.75
CA GLU A 31 2.89 -8.11 -18.11
C GLU A 31 1.39 -8.42 -18.30
N HIS A 32 0.65 -8.58 -17.20
CA HIS A 32 -0.78 -8.83 -17.24
C HIS A 32 -1.63 -7.56 -17.08
N ALA A 33 -1.01 -6.45 -16.64
CA ALA A 33 -1.70 -5.18 -16.43
C ALA A 33 -2.17 -4.59 -17.76
N SER A 34 -3.37 -4.01 -17.76
CA SER A 34 -3.80 -3.21 -18.90
C SER A 34 -3.11 -1.86 -18.90
N LYS A 35 -3.12 -1.18 -20.06
CA LYS A 35 -2.65 0.21 -20.17
C LYS A 35 -3.31 1.11 -19.12
N LEU A 36 -4.62 0.94 -18.89
CA LEU A 36 -5.37 1.72 -17.90
C LEU A 36 -4.88 1.44 -16.47
N ASP A 37 -4.56 0.20 -16.14
CA ASP A 37 -4.09 -0.15 -14.80
C ASP A 37 -2.70 0.46 -14.53
N LEU A 38 -1.83 0.44 -15.54
CA LEU A 38 -0.51 1.09 -15.51
C LEU A 38 -0.64 2.62 -15.37
N GLU A 39 -1.51 3.26 -16.16
CA GLU A 39 -1.76 4.71 -16.05
C GLU A 39 -2.26 5.07 -14.65
N LYS A 40 -3.23 4.32 -14.10
CA LYS A 40 -3.69 4.55 -12.74
C LYS A 40 -2.56 4.38 -11.72
N ALA A 41 -1.74 3.33 -11.86
CA ALA A 41 -0.65 3.05 -10.91
C ALA A 41 0.43 4.15 -10.96
N LEU A 42 0.71 4.69 -12.14
CA LEU A 42 1.67 5.78 -12.35
C LEU A 42 1.11 7.16 -11.99
N ASN A 43 -0.20 7.36 -12.00
CA ASN A 43 -0.79 8.62 -11.53
C ASN A 43 -0.80 8.72 -10.00
N ASN A 44 -0.86 7.56 -9.31
CA ASN A 44 -0.76 7.48 -7.86
C ASN A 44 0.67 7.19 -7.42
N LEU A 45 1.65 7.90 -8.00
CA LEU A 45 3.05 7.78 -7.59
C LEU A 45 3.18 8.30 -6.16
N THR A 46 3.57 7.40 -5.27
CA THR A 46 3.86 7.72 -3.88
C THR A 46 5.34 8.02 -3.71
N SER A 47 5.65 9.01 -2.89
CA SER A 47 7.01 9.37 -2.49
C SER A 47 7.09 9.43 -0.98
N ASN A 48 8.28 9.17 -0.43
CA ASN A 48 8.53 9.37 1.00
C ASN A 48 8.39 10.86 1.34
N PHE A 49 8.15 11.15 2.62
CA PHE A 49 8.33 12.48 3.18
C PHE A 49 9.77 12.99 2.91
N GLU A 50 9.89 14.29 2.61
CA GLU A 50 11.20 14.93 2.42
C GLU A 50 11.91 15.09 3.76
N ASP A 51 11.16 15.40 4.83
CA ASP A 51 11.65 15.50 6.20
C ASP A 51 11.10 14.35 7.07
N GLU A 52 11.92 13.81 7.98
CA GLU A 52 11.47 12.71 8.85
C GLU A 52 10.38 13.12 9.84
N ASP A 53 10.30 14.41 10.18
CA ASP A 53 9.36 14.98 11.14
C ASP A 53 7.93 15.08 10.60
N ASP A 54 7.73 14.94 9.29
CA ASP A 54 6.40 14.97 8.66
C ASP A 54 5.61 13.67 8.88
N PHE A 55 6.26 12.59 9.32
CA PHE A 55 5.59 11.32 9.57
C PHE A 55 4.87 11.31 10.93
N ASP A 56 3.55 11.40 10.89
CA ASP A 56 2.67 11.62 12.04
C ASP A 56 2.02 10.35 12.62
N ILE A 57 2.30 9.18 12.05
CA ILE A 57 1.67 7.91 12.47
C ILE A 57 2.54 7.20 13.52
N THR A 58 1.91 6.75 14.60
CA THR A 58 2.58 5.94 15.63
C THR A 58 2.14 4.46 15.61
N HIS A 59 2.87 3.60 16.31
CA HIS A 59 2.43 2.22 16.53
C HIS A 59 1.09 2.16 17.29
N ALA A 60 0.83 3.10 18.22
CA ALA A 60 -0.41 3.15 18.97
C ALA A 60 -1.61 3.42 18.05
N ASP A 61 -1.44 4.27 17.04
CA ASP A 61 -2.46 4.51 16.02
C ASP A 61 -2.80 3.25 15.24
N LEU A 62 -1.81 2.45 14.85
CA LEU A 62 -2.07 1.19 14.16
C LEU A 62 -2.85 0.19 15.01
N VAL A 63 -2.65 0.18 16.32
CA VAL A 63 -3.45 -0.64 17.25
C VAL A 63 -4.86 -0.08 17.40
N ARG A 64 -4.98 1.25 17.56
CA ARG A 64 -6.26 1.98 17.67
C ARG A 64 -7.15 1.77 16.44
N LEU A 65 -6.57 1.80 15.25
CA LEU A 65 -7.25 1.64 13.96
C LEU A 65 -7.55 0.16 13.60
N GLY A 66 -7.14 -0.77 14.46
CA GLY A 66 -7.38 -2.19 14.24
C GLY A 66 -6.41 -2.86 13.27
N LEU A 67 -5.37 -2.17 12.80
CA LEU A 67 -4.39 -2.70 11.83
C LEU A 67 -3.42 -3.71 12.45
N ILE A 68 -3.31 -3.73 13.78
CA ILE A 68 -2.48 -4.66 14.57
C ILE A 68 -3.27 -5.16 15.79
N GLY A 69 -3.19 -6.47 16.06
CA GLY A 69 -3.66 -7.07 17.32
C GLY A 69 -5.15 -7.44 17.37
N HIS A 70 -5.91 -7.18 16.31
CA HIS A 70 -7.32 -7.57 16.18
C HIS A 70 -7.47 -8.79 15.27
N VAL A 71 -8.59 -9.51 15.43
CA VAL A 71 -8.91 -10.71 14.63
C VAL A 71 -9.02 -10.41 13.13
N ASP A 72 -9.48 -9.20 12.80
CA ASP A 72 -9.68 -8.70 11.44
C ASP A 72 -8.51 -7.84 10.94
N SER A 73 -7.43 -7.66 11.72
CA SER A 73 -6.28 -6.82 11.36
C SER A 73 -5.64 -7.17 10.02
N ARG A 74 -5.72 -8.44 9.61
CA ARG A 74 -5.23 -8.87 8.30
C ARG A 74 -6.06 -8.26 7.17
N ILE A 75 -7.39 -8.36 7.27
CA ILE A 75 -8.32 -7.89 6.23
C ILE A 75 -8.29 -6.36 6.17
N ARG A 76 -8.20 -5.68 7.33
CA ARG A 76 -7.98 -4.22 7.40
C ARG A 76 -6.72 -3.77 6.66
N ARG A 77 -5.61 -4.49 6.84
CA ARG A 77 -4.35 -4.19 6.13
C ARG A 77 -4.43 -4.49 4.63
N GLU A 78 -5.15 -5.54 4.23
CA GLU A 78 -5.39 -5.84 2.82
C GLU A 78 -6.20 -4.71 2.16
N TYR A 79 -7.31 -4.29 2.77
CA TYR A 79 -8.12 -3.16 2.31
C TYR A 79 -7.33 -1.85 2.22
N LEU A 80 -6.66 -1.46 3.32
CA LEU A 80 -5.87 -0.22 3.37
C LEU A 80 -4.77 -0.23 2.30
N GLY A 81 -4.09 -1.37 2.12
CA GLY A 81 -3.03 -1.53 1.13
C GLY A 81 -3.52 -1.41 -0.31
N GLU A 82 -4.72 -1.90 -0.61
CA GLU A 82 -5.36 -1.79 -1.93
C GLU A 82 -5.91 -0.38 -2.20
N ALA A 83 -6.51 0.25 -1.20
CA ALA A 83 -7.05 1.61 -1.29
C ALA A 83 -5.94 2.65 -1.51
N LEU A 84 -4.87 2.58 -0.71
CA LEU A 84 -3.71 3.48 -0.86
C LEU A 84 -2.76 3.06 -1.99
N ARG A 85 -2.95 1.87 -2.58
CA ARG A 85 -2.03 1.28 -3.58
C ARG A 85 -0.58 1.28 -3.09
N ILE A 86 -0.37 0.74 -1.89
CA ILE A 86 0.96 0.55 -1.28
C ILE A 86 1.34 -0.93 -1.15
N GLY A 87 0.47 -1.79 -1.70
CA GLY A 87 0.57 -3.23 -1.64
C GLY A 87 0.34 -3.79 -0.24
N TYR A 88 0.26 -5.12 -0.16
CA TYR A 88 0.13 -5.80 1.12
C TYR A 88 1.43 -5.74 1.93
N CYS A 89 1.31 -5.58 3.25
CA CYS A 89 2.40 -5.82 4.18
C CYS A 89 1.92 -6.39 5.51
N ASN A 90 2.84 -7.02 6.24
CA ASN A 90 2.53 -7.59 7.55
C ASN A 90 2.49 -6.49 8.64
N ALA A 91 1.93 -6.80 9.82
CA ALA A 91 1.83 -5.86 10.94
C ALA A 91 3.17 -5.20 11.33
N LYS A 92 4.27 -5.95 11.29
CA LYS A 92 5.61 -5.45 11.63
C LYS A 92 6.15 -4.44 10.60
N GLN A 93 5.64 -4.50 9.37
CA GLN A 93 6.06 -3.65 8.27
C GLN A 93 5.10 -2.49 8.00
N GLN A 94 3.86 -2.54 8.51
CA GLN A 94 2.82 -1.55 8.21
C GLN A 94 3.27 -0.12 8.45
N LEU A 95 3.84 0.17 9.63
CA LEU A 95 4.30 1.53 9.96
C LEU A 95 5.40 2.02 9.01
N LYS A 96 6.39 1.15 8.74
CA LYS A 96 7.48 1.43 7.81
C LYS A 96 6.99 1.63 6.38
N ARG A 97 5.96 0.87 5.98
CA ARG A 97 5.32 1.01 4.67
C ARG A 97 4.61 2.36 4.58
N LEU A 98 3.81 2.75 5.55
CA LEU A 98 3.13 4.06 5.54
C LEU A 98 4.15 5.22 5.46
N LYS A 99 5.23 5.16 6.27
CA LYS A 99 6.33 6.14 6.20
C LYS A 99 7.00 6.19 4.81
N LEU A 100 7.30 5.02 4.24
CA LEU A 100 7.92 4.90 2.92
C LEU A 100 7.00 5.43 1.79
N PHE A 101 5.70 5.53 1.99
CA PHE A 101 4.78 5.98 0.95
C PHE A 101 4.28 7.41 1.17
N GLY A 102 4.81 8.10 2.19
CA GLY A 102 4.40 9.47 2.48
C GLY A 102 2.97 9.56 2.99
N VAL A 103 2.42 8.49 3.56
CA VAL A 103 1.02 8.44 3.97
C VAL A 103 0.87 9.05 5.36
N THR A 104 -0.05 10.00 5.47
CA THR A 104 -0.40 10.71 6.71
C THR A 104 -1.43 9.95 7.54
N LEU A 105 -1.52 10.24 8.83
CA LEU A 105 -2.54 9.67 9.70
C LEU A 105 -3.95 10.00 9.20
N ALA A 106 -4.17 11.24 8.75
CA ALA A 106 -5.46 11.70 8.25
C ALA A 106 -5.95 10.87 7.05
N GLU A 107 -5.06 10.57 6.08
CA GLU A 107 -5.40 9.72 4.93
C GLU A 107 -5.77 8.29 5.36
N VAL A 108 -5.02 7.72 6.33
CA VAL A 108 -5.35 6.40 6.86
C VAL A 108 -6.72 6.43 7.54
N GLU A 109 -7.00 7.44 8.35
CA GLU A 109 -8.28 7.57 9.06
C GLU A 109 -9.44 7.69 8.07
N GLU A 110 -9.35 8.56 7.07
CA GLU A 110 -10.39 8.74 6.05
C GLU A 110 -10.69 7.45 5.27
N ILE A 111 -9.66 6.66 4.96
CA ILE A 111 -9.84 5.38 4.27
C ILE A 111 -10.46 4.35 5.22
N MET A 112 -10.00 4.30 6.46
CA MET A 112 -10.49 3.33 7.44
C MET A 112 -11.92 3.62 7.93
N GLU A 113 -12.45 4.83 7.75
CA GLU A 113 -13.88 5.13 7.93
C GLU A 113 -14.79 4.35 6.96
N LYS A 114 -14.25 3.96 5.79
CA LYS A 114 -14.97 3.27 4.72
C LYS A 114 -14.69 1.75 4.70
N PHE A 115 -13.96 1.24 5.70
CA PHE A 115 -13.66 -0.19 5.88
C PHE A 115 -14.85 -0.94 6.50
#